data_AF-A0AAJ0U3U6-F1
#
_entry.id   AF-A0AAJ0U3U6-F1
#
_cell.length_a   1.000
_cell.length_b   1.000
_cell.length_c   1.000
_cell.angle_alpha   90.00
_cell.angle_beta   90.00
_cell.angle_gamma   90.00
#
_symmetry.space_group_name_H-M   'P 1'
#
loop_
_entity.id
_entity.type
_entity.pdbx_description
1 polymer ?
#
loop_
_entity_poly.entity_id
_entity_poly.type
_entity_poly.pdbx_seq_one_letter_code
_entity_poly.pdbx_strand_id
1 'polypeptide(L)'
;MLPATLAQDVRKQVLHYLQATFRLRDQATEQALETFFNDPENGLFKGPWLQVRRPFRLDDSELSALFALPIPFVPFKHQAQSWRRLSSRGGQRPQSTLVTTGTGSGKTECFLFPLVDHCLRMHQAGKRDGIKAIVLYPMNALAADQGSRIAELIMTSEQLSDAVAGGRKARVRVGLYTGRLSQGGGHEQGAEPGTYSEVTARPGAGGGGWTYHPITNRAAMQADPPDILLTNYRMLDYLLLRPKDAGIWRHNQADPELLRYLVLDELHTYDGAQGADVACLIRRLKSRFAMPRGQLCMVGTSATVAGGDDETTLDPVHRLCEFASTLFEELVTDEAVIQEDRYRVDEVVRTPALEVDALPSAGDCEPRPREGAWQYAVRMAALFAGPRFPIAADDPGWPQWAPRYASLRPQLEALDDAGRWGVALGEWLRWHPLFQRLLAATAEAPGHWLALLRALPGRGRADLRGLGL
;
A
#
# COMPACT_ATOMS: atom_id res chain seq x y z
N MET A 1 -16.12 -12.18 0.65
CA MET A 1 -16.84 -12.50 -0.61
C MET A 1 -15.92 -13.30 -1.51
N LEU A 2 -16.47 -14.17 -2.36
CA LEU A 2 -15.68 -14.93 -3.33
C LEU A 2 -15.37 -14.02 -4.54
N PRO A 3 -14.09 -13.79 -4.91
CA PRO A 3 -13.73 -12.82 -5.94
C PRO A 3 -14.37 -13.09 -7.30
N ALA A 4 -14.50 -14.36 -7.71
CA ALA A 4 -15.12 -14.73 -8.98
C ALA A 4 -16.63 -14.38 -9.02
N THR A 5 -17.34 -14.65 -7.93
CA THR A 5 -18.76 -14.28 -7.80
C THR A 5 -18.92 -12.76 -7.78
N LEU A 6 -18.07 -12.05 -7.03
CA LEU A 6 -18.10 -10.59 -6.99
C LEU A 6 -17.87 -9.97 -8.37
N ALA A 7 -16.92 -10.49 -9.15
CA ALA A 7 -16.67 -10.02 -10.52
C ALA A 7 -17.90 -10.20 -11.42
N GLN A 8 -18.60 -11.33 -11.30
CA GLN A 8 -19.85 -11.59 -12.04
C GLN A 8 -20.98 -10.65 -11.57
N ASP A 9 -21.12 -10.44 -10.28
CA ASP A 9 -22.15 -9.56 -9.71
C ASP A 9 -21.92 -8.10 -10.09
N VAL A 10 -20.68 -7.60 -10.02
CA VAL A 10 -20.31 -6.25 -10.46
C VAL A 10 -20.61 -6.09 -11.95
N ARG A 11 -20.25 -7.08 -12.78
CA ARG A 11 -20.61 -7.06 -14.22
C ARG A 11 -22.12 -6.94 -14.40
N LYS A 12 -22.91 -7.79 -13.74
CA LYS A 12 -24.39 -7.76 -13.83
C LYS A 12 -24.97 -6.42 -13.38
N GLN A 13 -24.48 -5.86 -12.28
CA GLN A 13 -24.95 -4.58 -11.75
C GLN A 13 -24.63 -3.41 -12.69
N VAL A 14 -23.40 -3.35 -13.22
CA VAL A 14 -23.01 -2.32 -14.18
C VAL A 14 -23.81 -2.46 -15.47
N LEU A 15 -24.01 -3.68 -15.98
CA LEU A 15 -24.87 -3.93 -17.14
C LEU A 15 -26.29 -3.44 -16.91
N HIS A 16 -26.92 -3.83 -15.80
CA HIS A 16 -28.26 -3.36 -15.45
C HIS A 16 -28.33 -1.84 -15.31
N TYR A 17 -27.33 -1.21 -14.70
CA TYR A 17 -27.27 0.25 -14.57
C TYR A 17 -27.23 0.93 -15.95
N LEU A 18 -26.36 0.45 -16.85
CA LEU A 18 -26.22 1.01 -18.19
C LEU A 18 -27.50 0.80 -19.02
N GLN A 19 -28.07 -0.40 -18.99
CA GLN A 19 -29.35 -0.71 -19.66
C GLN A 19 -30.51 0.13 -19.10
N ALA A 20 -30.55 0.37 -17.79
CA ALA A 20 -31.58 1.20 -17.19
C ALA A 20 -31.40 2.70 -17.49
N THR A 21 -30.15 3.17 -17.60
CA THR A 21 -29.81 4.58 -17.85
C THR A 21 -30.04 4.96 -19.31
N PHE A 22 -29.68 4.09 -20.26
CA PHE A 22 -29.81 4.32 -21.70
C PHE A 22 -31.02 3.58 -22.26
N ARG A 23 -32.23 4.10 -22.02
CA ARG A 23 -33.43 3.61 -22.71
C ARG A 23 -33.50 4.17 -24.12
N LEU A 24 -33.20 3.33 -25.10
CA LEU A 24 -33.23 3.71 -26.52
C LEU A 24 -34.65 3.50 -27.07
N ARG A 25 -35.12 4.43 -27.92
CA ARG A 25 -36.44 4.31 -28.57
C ARG A 25 -36.42 3.35 -29.76
N ASP A 26 -35.25 3.17 -30.36
CA ASP A 26 -35.05 2.29 -31.51
C ASP A 26 -34.56 0.92 -31.05
N GLN A 27 -35.34 -0.11 -31.40
CA GLN A 27 -35.10 -1.49 -30.97
C GLN A 27 -33.83 -2.08 -31.60
N ALA A 28 -33.47 -1.67 -32.82
CA ALA A 28 -32.25 -2.14 -33.47
C ALA A 28 -30.99 -1.61 -32.76
N THR A 29 -31.00 -0.35 -32.34
CA THR A 29 -29.90 0.27 -31.59
C THR A 29 -29.79 -0.33 -30.18
N GLU A 30 -30.90 -0.64 -29.52
CA GLU A 30 -30.92 -1.32 -28.21
C GLU A 30 -30.28 -2.71 -28.30
N GLN A 31 -30.64 -3.50 -29.31
CA GLN A 31 -30.04 -4.81 -29.56
C GLN A 31 -28.55 -4.72 -29.91
N ALA A 32 -28.14 -3.72 -30.69
CA ALA A 32 -26.73 -3.49 -31.00
C ALA A 32 -25.92 -3.15 -29.74
N LEU A 33 -26.48 -2.31 -28.85
CA LEU A 33 -25.85 -1.95 -27.58
C LEU A 33 -25.74 -3.15 -26.62
N GLU A 34 -26.78 -3.98 -26.54
CA GLU A 34 -26.76 -5.21 -25.73
C GLU A 34 -25.76 -6.24 -26.28
N THR A 35 -25.67 -6.36 -27.61
CA THR A 35 -24.68 -7.21 -28.28
C THR A 35 -23.27 -6.73 -27.95
N PHE A 36 -23.02 -5.42 -28.06
CA PHE A 36 -21.74 -4.83 -27.70
C PHE A 36 -21.40 -5.05 -26.21
N PHE A 37 -22.34 -4.87 -25.29
CA PHE A 37 -22.09 -5.07 -23.86
C PHE A 37 -21.73 -6.52 -23.51
N ASN A 38 -22.23 -7.49 -24.27
CA ASN A 38 -22.00 -8.91 -24.03
C ASN A 38 -20.93 -9.53 -24.95
N ASP A 39 -20.40 -8.76 -25.92
CA ASP A 39 -19.35 -9.22 -26.81
C ASP A 39 -18.09 -9.58 -25.99
N PRO A 40 -17.61 -10.83 -26.04
CA PRO A 40 -16.52 -11.31 -25.20
C PRO A 40 -15.15 -10.73 -25.57
N GLU A 41 -14.97 -10.18 -26.78
CA GLU A 41 -13.67 -9.71 -27.28
C GLU A 41 -13.62 -8.18 -27.40
N ASN A 42 -14.67 -7.60 -27.97
CA ASN A 42 -14.79 -6.18 -28.28
C ASN A 42 -15.74 -5.44 -27.36
N GLY A 43 -16.45 -6.16 -26.50
CA GLY A 43 -17.43 -5.57 -25.60
C GLY A 43 -16.84 -4.86 -24.40
N LEU A 44 -17.74 -4.35 -23.57
CA LEU A 44 -17.38 -3.55 -22.38
C LEU A 44 -16.57 -4.36 -21.34
N PHE A 45 -16.80 -5.68 -21.26
CA PHE A 45 -16.18 -6.55 -20.27
C PHE A 45 -15.31 -7.64 -20.93
N LYS A 46 -13.99 -7.44 -20.93
CA LYS A 46 -13.01 -8.38 -21.54
C LYS A 46 -12.45 -9.44 -20.59
N GLY A 47 -13.15 -9.75 -19.49
CA GLY A 47 -12.64 -10.57 -18.38
C GLY A 47 -13.59 -11.68 -17.94
N PRO A 48 -13.29 -12.38 -16.82
CA PRO A 48 -12.32 -11.98 -15.80
C PRO A 48 -10.87 -12.34 -16.15
N TRP A 49 -9.96 -11.47 -15.74
CA TRP A 49 -8.51 -11.73 -15.74
C TRP A 49 -8.10 -12.16 -14.35
N LEU A 50 -7.23 -13.16 -14.27
CA LEU A 50 -6.70 -13.67 -13.01
C LEU A 50 -5.19 -13.50 -12.99
N GLN A 51 -4.68 -12.97 -11.89
CA GLN A 51 -3.25 -12.91 -11.61
C GLN A 51 -3.00 -13.38 -10.18
N VAL A 52 -2.20 -14.43 -10.02
CA VAL A 52 -1.72 -14.85 -8.71
C VAL A 52 -0.41 -14.11 -8.44
N ARG A 53 -0.47 -13.09 -7.59
CA ARG A 53 0.73 -12.31 -7.25
C ARG A 53 1.66 -13.14 -6.37
N ARG A 54 2.94 -13.19 -6.78
CA ARG A 54 4.01 -13.80 -5.99
C ARG A 54 4.29 -12.96 -4.73
N PRO A 55 4.54 -13.58 -3.57
CA PRO A 55 4.84 -12.84 -2.35
C PRO A 55 6.12 -12.00 -2.51
N PHE A 56 6.14 -10.85 -1.85
CA PHE A 56 7.34 -10.03 -1.75
C PHE A 56 8.40 -10.74 -0.90
N ARG A 57 9.67 -10.52 -1.23
CA ARG A 57 10.79 -11.10 -0.50
C ARG A 57 11.02 -10.36 0.80
N LEU A 58 11.10 -11.10 1.89
CA LEU A 58 11.46 -10.58 3.21
C LEU A 58 12.98 -10.31 3.28
N ASP A 59 13.37 -9.33 4.07
CA ASP A 59 14.76 -9.02 4.42
C ASP A 59 14.97 -9.38 5.89
N ASP A 60 15.81 -10.38 6.15
CA ASP A 60 16.16 -10.89 7.47
C ASP A 60 17.46 -10.29 8.02
N SER A 61 18.00 -9.25 7.37
CA SER A 61 19.20 -8.59 7.86
C SER A 61 18.96 -7.79 9.14
N GLU A 62 20.02 -7.59 9.92
CA GLU A 62 19.98 -6.77 11.12
C GLU A 62 19.87 -5.28 10.76
N LEU A 63 18.66 -4.73 10.85
CA LEU A 63 18.35 -3.35 10.49
C LEU A 63 18.23 -2.42 11.71
N SER A 64 18.37 -2.94 12.93
CA SER A 64 18.29 -2.14 14.17
C SER A 64 19.34 -1.03 14.24
N ALA A 65 20.47 -1.19 13.54
CA ALA A 65 21.50 -0.16 13.43
C ALA A 65 21.00 1.09 12.67
N LEU A 66 19.96 0.99 11.83
CA LEU A 66 19.45 2.10 11.04
C LEU A 66 18.54 3.05 11.83
N PHE A 67 17.90 2.57 12.91
CA PHE A 67 16.89 3.32 13.66
C PHE A 67 17.04 3.19 15.17
N ALA A 68 16.79 4.27 15.90
CA ALA A 68 16.59 4.22 17.34
C ALA A 68 15.25 3.59 17.72
N LEU A 69 14.33 3.47 16.75
CA LEU A 69 13.01 2.86 16.91
C LEU A 69 13.06 1.34 16.66
N PRO A 70 12.39 0.53 17.49
CA PRO A 70 12.16 -0.87 17.17
C PRO A 70 11.20 -0.99 16.00
N ILE A 71 11.50 -1.90 15.06
CA ILE A 71 10.62 -2.24 13.94
C ILE A 71 9.80 -3.48 14.34
N PRO A 72 8.46 -3.41 14.38
CA PRO A 72 7.64 -4.49 14.95
C PRO A 72 7.39 -5.65 13.96
N PHE A 73 8.06 -5.65 12.81
CA PHE A 73 7.89 -6.66 11.77
C PHE A 73 9.18 -6.87 10.96
N VAL A 74 9.27 -8.01 10.27
CA VAL A 74 10.34 -8.27 9.29
C VAL A 74 9.97 -7.55 7.98
N PRO A 75 10.78 -6.59 7.51
CA PRO A 75 10.44 -5.82 6.32
C PRO A 75 10.61 -6.63 5.04
N PHE A 76 10.03 -6.12 3.95
CA PHE A 76 10.40 -6.56 2.61
C PHE A 76 11.75 -5.98 2.18
N LYS A 77 12.42 -6.63 1.24
CA LYS A 77 13.72 -6.16 0.72
C LYS A 77 13.69 -4.75 0.16
N HIS A 78 12.64 -4.37 -0.57
CA HIS A 78 12.51 -3.00 -1.08
C HIS A 78 12.35 -1.97 0.05
N GLN A 79 11.66 -2.33 1.14
CA GLN A 79 11.57 -1.48 2.34
C GLN A 79 12.93 -1.32 3.00
N ALA A 80 13.65 -2.43 3.23
CA ALA A 80 14.98 -2.42 3.83
C ALA A 80 16.01 -1.66 2.98
N GLN A 81 15.97 -1.80 1.64
CA GLN A 81 16.79 -1.02 0.72
C GLN A 81 16.47 0.48 0.83
N SER A 82 15.19 0.84 0.88
CA SER A 82 14.75 2.23 1.06
C SER A 82 15.26 2.80 2.38
N TRP A 83 15.18 2.01 3.45
CA TRP A 83 15.66 2.40 4.78
C TRP A 83 17.16 2.66 4.82
N ARG A 84 17.97 1.82 4.17
CA ARG A 84 19.42 2.03 4.07
C ARG A 84 19.77 3.34 3.36
N ARG A 85 19.00 3.74 2.35
CA ARG A 85 19.20 5.01 1.63
C ARG A 85 18.69 6.23 2.41
N LEU A 86 17.55 6.09 3.09
CA LEU A 86 16.85 7.21 3.71
C LEU A 86 17.26 7.48 5.17
N SER A 87 17.92 6.54 5.84
CA SER A 87 18.37 6.75 7.22
C SER A 87 19.33 7.94 7.29
N SER A 88 19.14 8.76 8.32
CA SER A 88 20.03 9.87 8.69
C SER A 88 20.76 9.59 10.00
N ARG A 89 20.78 8.35 10.46
CA ARG A 89 21.45 7.97 11.71
C ARG A 89 22.96 7.92 11.50
N GLY A 90 23.72 8.18 12.56
CA GLY A 90 25.19 8.14 12.52
C GLY A 90 25.83 9.23 11.65
N GLY A 91 25.13 10.33 11.40
CA GLY A 91 25.63 11.43 10.55
C GLY A 91 25.60 11.13 9.05
N GLN A 92 24.99 10.01 8.64
CA GLN A 92 24.79 9.69 7.24
C GLN A 92 23.85 10.71 6.58
N ARG A 93 24.18 11.12 5.36
CA ARG A 93 23.32 11.98 4.55
C ARG A 93 22.29 11.09 3.83
N PRO A 94 20.97 11.28 4.07
CA PRO A 94 19.93 10.58 3.33
C PRO A 94 20.06 10.80 1.83
N GLN A 95 19.78 9.75 1.07
CA GLN A 95 19.84 9.76 -0.38
C GLN A 95 18.43 9.71 -0.97
N SER A 96 18.14 10.61 -1.91
CA SER A 96 16.87 10.61 -2.63
C SER A 96 16.58 9.23 -3.24
N THR A 97 15.33 8.80 -3.16
CA THR A 97 14.94 7.41 -3.44
C THR A 97 13.57 7.37 -4.12
N LEU A 98 13.46 6.60 -5.21
CA LEU A 98 12.23 6.31 -5.90
C LEU A 98 11.84 4.85 -5.63
N VAL A 99 10.64 4.61 -5.12
CA VAL A 99 10.14 3.26 -4.83
C VAL A 99 9.03 2.94 -5.81
N THR A 100 9.27 1.93 -6.65
CA THR A 100 8.37 1.49 -7.72
C THR A 100 7.92 0.07 -7.45
N THR A 101 6.78 -0.06 -6.78
CA THR A 101 6.25 -1.36 -6.34
C THR A 101 4.74 -1.39 -6.45
N GLY A 102 4.16 -2.56 -6.69
CA GLY A 102 2.72 -2.72 -6.85
C GLY A 102 1.92 -2.35 -5.60
N THR A 103 0.61 -2.18 -5.78
CA THR A 103 -0.32 -1.94 -4.66
C THR A 103 -0.20 -3.01 -3.58
N GLY A 104 -0.27 -2.60 -2.31
CA GLY A 104 -0.16 -3.50 -1.16
C GLY A 104 1.26 -3.98 -0.83
N SER A 105 2.31 -3.40 -1.44
CA SER A 105 3.72 -3.70 -1.14
C SER A 105 4.27 -3.04 0.14
N GLY A 106 3.47 -2.19 0.79
CA GLY A 106 3.94 -1.34 1.89
C GLY A 106 4.87 -0.21 1.42
N LYS A 107 4.44 0.57 0.40
CA LYS A 107 5.14 1.78 -0.08
C LYS A 107 5.33 2.81 1.03
N THR A 108 4.31 3.02 1.87
CA THR A 108 4.37 3.95 3.00
C THR A 108 5.50 3.59 3.96
N GLU A 109 5.63 2.31 4.29
CA GLU A 109 6.64 1.81 5.23
C GLU A 109 8.06 2.06 4.73
N CYS A 110 8.28 2.18 3.41
CA CYS A 110 9.60 2.45 2.82
C CYS A 110 10.19 3.79 3.29
N PHE A 111 9.35 4.79 3.60
CA PHE A 111 9.81 6.10 4.08
C PHE A 111 9.36 6.44 5.50
N LEU A 112 8.30 5.82 6.01
CA LEU A 112 7.71 6.16 7.30
C LEU A 112 8.70 6.05 8.46
N PHE A 113 9.38 4.90 8.60
CA PHE A 113 10.31 4.67 9.70
C PHE A 113 11.54 5.60 9.64
N PRO A 114 12.21 5.80 8.50
CA PRO A 114 13.25 6.83 8.37
C PRO A 114 12.82 8.24 8.78
N LEU A 115 11.62 8.66 8.38
CA LEU A 115 11.10 9.98 8.72
C LEU A 115 10.85 10.12 10.23
N VAL A 116 10.12 9.18 10.81
CA VAL A 116 9.73 9.22 12.23
C VAL A 116 10.95 9.05 13.14
N ASP A 117 11.91 8.19 12.77
CA ASP A 117 13.20 8.05 13.46
C ASP A 117 14.01 9.36 13.42
N HIS A 118 14.06 10.02 12.26
CA HIS A 118 14.73 11.32 12.14
C HIS A 118 14.09 12.36 13.05
N CYS A 119 12.76 12.47 13.06
CA CYS A 119 12.03 13.39 13.96
C CYS A 119 12.35 13.10 15.44
N LEU A 120 12.33 11.82 15.84
CA LEU A 120 12.68 11.42 17.21
C LEU A 120 14.10 11.85 17.59
N ARG A 121 15.08 11.60 16.72
CA ARG A 121 16.48 11.98 16.99
C ARG A 121 16.68 13.50 17.02
N MET A 122 15.99 14.25 16.17
CA MET A 122 16.01 15.71 16.22
C MET A 122 15.47 16.23 17.55
N HIS A 123 14.42 15.61 18.09
CA HIS A 123 13.89 15.93 19.42
C HIS A 123 14.87 15.61 20.54
N GLN A 124 15.56 14.47 20.47
CA GLN A 124 16.60 14.08 21.42
C GLN A 124 17.81 15.03 21.39
N ALA A 125 18.09 15.61 20.22
CA ALA A 125 19.12 16.65 20.04
C ALA A 125 18.64 18.07 20.39
N GLY A 126 17.43 18.22 20.96
CA GLY A 126 16.87 19.52 21.36
C GLY A 126 16.23 20.34 20.23
N LYS A 127 16.23 19.84 18.99
CA LYS A 127 15.61 20.48 17.82
C LYS A 127 14.15 20.05 17.65
N ARG A 128 13.32 20.32 18.66
CA ARG A 128 11.90 19.90 18.69
C ARG A 128 11.03 20.65 17.68
N ASP A 129 11.26 21.94 17.52
CA ASP A 129 10.32 22.81 16.78
C ASP A 129 10.55 22.80 15.27
N GLY A 130 9.48 23.03 14.49
CA GLY A 130 9.52 23.18 13.03
C GLY A 130 9.32 21.88 12.25
N ILE A 131 9.07 22.00 10.95
CA ILE A 131 8.76 20.84 10.10
C ILE A 131 10.06 20.15 9.69
N LYS A 132 10.16 18.83 9.90
CA LYS A 132 11.29 18.00 9.46
C LYS A 132 11.00 17.19 8.19
N ALA A 133 9.73 16.88 7.95
CA ALA A 133 9.31 16.17 6.75
C ALA A 133 7.97 16.68 6.21
N ILE A 134 7.84 16.74 4.89
CA ILE A 134 6.57 17.01 4.20
C ILE A 134 6.21 15.78 3.36
N VAL A 135 4.95 15.34 3.45
CA VAL A 135 4.40 14.27 2.61
C VAL A 135 3.25 14.82 1.80
N LEU A 136 3.39 14.76 0.47
CA LEU A 136 2.40 15.18 -0.50
C LEU A 136 1.63 13.95 -0.97
N TYR A 137 0.32 13.97 -0.76
CA TYR A 137 -0.61 12.98 -1.30
C TYR A 137 -1.42 13.58 -2.46
N PRO A 138 -1.79 12.77 -3.46
CA PRO A 138 -2.63 13.22 -4.57
C PRO A 138 -4.07 13.52 -4.15
N MET A 139 -4.58 12.82 -3.12
CA MET A 139 -5.97 12.89 -2.68
C MET A 139 -6.10 13.14 -1.18
N ASN A 140 -7.05 14.01 -0.79
CA ASN A 140 -7.32 14.31 0.63
C ASN A 140 -7.74 13.09 1.45
N ALA A 141 -8.46 12.13 0.83
CA ALA A 141 -8.89 10.92 1.52
C ALA A 141 -7.69 10.04 1.89
N LEU A 142 -6.73 9.89 0.97
CA LEU A 142 -5.49 9.16 1.20
C LEU A 142 -4.64 9.84 2.28
N ALA A 143 -4.52 11.17 2.22
CA ALA A 143 -3.81 11.93 3.26
C ALA A 143 -4.42 11.74 4.66
N ALA A 144 -5.75 11.70 4.76
CA ALA A 144 -6.44 11.46 6.02
C ALA A 144 -6.22 10.04 6.55
N ASP A 145 -6.36 9.03 5.70
CA ASP A 145 -6.12 7.62 6.05
C ASP A 145 -4.68 7.40 6.55
N GLN A 146 -3.69 7.88 5.78
CA GLN A 146 -2.30 7.77 6.17
C GLN A 146 -1.98 8.61 7.42
N GLY A 147 -2.63 9.77 7.59
CA GLY A 147 -2.50 10.57 8.81
C GLY A 147 -2.95 9.83 10.07
N SER A 148 -4.08 9.11 9.99
CA SER A 148 -4.55 8.26 11.08
C SER A 148 -3.58 7.11 11.38
N ARG A 149 -3.04 6.46 10.35
CA ARG A 149 -2.03 5.38 10.52
C ARG A 149 -0.73 5.88 11.18
N ILE A 150 -0.25 7.05 10.79
CA ILE A 150 0.96 7.65 11.39
C ILE A 150 0.67 8.07 12.84
N ALA A 151 -0.52 8.64 13.11
CA ALA A 151 -0.95 8.96 14.47
C ALA A 151 -1.03 7.71 15.35
N GLU A 152 -1.53 6.59 14.83
CA GLU A 152 -1.55 5.30 15.53
C GLU A 152 -0.13 4.83 15.88
N LEU A 153 0.80 4.83 14.92
CA LEU A 153 2.20 4.47 15.17
C LEU A 153 2.82 5.32 16.30
N ILE A 154 2.58 6.63 16.28
CA ILE A 154 3.10 7.56 17.29
C ILE A 154 2.50 7.28 18.67
N MET A 155 1.19 7.11 18.74
CA MET A 155 0.47 6.98 20.02
C MET A 155 0.63 5.60 20.65
N THR A 156 0.92 4.56 19.87
CA THR A 156 1.15 3.19 20.37
C THR A 156 2.61 2.90 20.71
N SER A 157 3.56 3.73 20.24
CA SER A 157 4.99 3.59 20.55
C SER A 157 5.41 4.33 21.81
N GLU A 158 6.15 3.65 22.70
CA GLU A 158 6.76 4.22 23.91
C GLU A 158 7.87 5.23 23.61
N GLN A 159 8.53 5.11 22.47
CA GLN A 159 9.60 6.02 22.05
C GLN A 159 9.03 7.31 21.45
N LEU A 160 7.84 7.23 20.84
CA LEU A 160 7.21 8.34 20.10
C LEU A 160 6.12 9.06 20.88
N SER A 161 5.74 8.58 22.05
CA SER A 161 4.80 9.23 22.95
C SER A 161 5.14 8.98 24.42
N ASP A 162 4.76 9.92 25.28
CA ASP A 162 4.97 9.87 26.72
C ASP A 162 3.67 9.52 27.44
N ALA A 163 3.75 8.70 28.48
CA ALA A 163 2.61 8.44 29.35
C ALA A 163 2.26 9.70 30.15
N VAL A 164 0.98 10.09 30.17
CA VAL A 164 0.47 11.26 30.90
C VAL A 164 -0.82 10.91 31.63
N ALA A 165 -1.22 11.73 32.60
CA ALA A 165 -2.52 11.57 33.25
C ALA A 165 -3.64 11.63 32.20
N GLY A 166 -4.40 10.54 32.05
CA GLY A 166 -5.49 10.43 31.07
C GLY A 166 -5.11 9.88 29.69
N GLY A 167 -3.88 9.37 29.49
CA GLY A 167 -3.52 8.66 28.26
C GLY A 167 -2.04 8.78 27.89
N ARG A 168 -1.78 9.17 26.65
CA ARG A 168 -0.43 9.38 26.11
C ARG A 168 -0.37 10.73 25.41
N LYS A 169 0.80 11.37 25.44
CA LYS A 169 1.08 12.61 24.72
C LYS A 169 2.14 12.36 23.66
N ALA A 170 1.86 12.74 22.43
CA ALA A 170 2.81 12.55 21.33
C ALA A 170 4.09 13.36 21.56
N ARG A 171 5.23 12.67 21.44
CA ARG A 171 6.56 13.28 21.38
C ARG A 171 6.81 13.80 19.97
N VAL A 172 6.64 12.95 18.96
CA VAL A 172 6.70 13.33 17.54
C VAL A 172 5.31 13.75 17.06
N ARG A 173 5.20 14.89 16.40
CA ARG A 173 3.91 15.50 16.01
C ARG A 173 3.67 15.36 14.51
N VAL A 174 2.50 14.86 14.14
CA VAL A 174 2.04 14.78 12.74
C VAL A 174 0.82 15.68 12.53
N GLY A 175 0.86 16.51 11.50
CA GLY A 175 -0.22 17.42 11.14
C GLY A 175 -0.78 17.14 9.75
N LEU A 176 -2.11 17.21 9.61
CA LEU A 176 -2.82 17.04 8.36
C LEU A 176 -3.42 18.38 7.92
N TYR A 177 -2.82 19.00 6.90
CA TYR A 177 -3.27 20.26 6.35
C TYR A 177 -3.92 20.03 4.97
N THR A 178 -5.24 19.83 4.93
CA THR A 178 -6.01 19.65 3.68
C THR A 178 -7.22 20.58 3.60
N GLY A 179 -7.75 20.78 2.38
CA GLY A 179 -8.85 21.72 2.11
C GLY A 179 -10.25 21.27 2.57
N ARG A 180 -10.45 19.99 2.95
CA ARG A 180 -11.75 19.48 3.44
C ARG A 180 -12.11 20.02 4.83
N LEU A 181 -11.12 20.36 5.63
CA LEU A 181 -11.25 20.86 7.01
C LEU A 181 -11.56 22.38 7.04
N SER A 182 -12.29 22.87 6.06
CA SER A 182 -12.76 24.26 5.97
C SER A 182 -14.13 24.39 5.30
N GLN A 183 -14.88 23.28 5.16
CA GLN A 183 -16.27 23.31 4.69
C GLN A 183 -17.24 23.33 5.87
N GLY A 184 -17.03 24.26 6.79
CA GLY A 184 -18.05 24.82 7.65
C GLY A 184 -17.95 26.34 7.52
N GLY A 185 -18.99 26.99 7.02
CA GLY A 185 -18.99 28.44 6.85
C GLY A 185 -18.79 29.15 8.19
N GLY A 186 -17.73 29.95 8.31
CA GLY A 186 -17.48 30.78 9.48
C GLY A 186 -16.07 31.35 9.46
N HIS A 187 -15.96 32.66 9.63
CA HIS A 187 -14.71 33.42 9.74
C HIS A 187 -13.95 33.16 11.06
N GLU A 188 -14.09 31.97 11.66
CA GLU A 188 -13.49 31.66 12.96
C GLU A 188 -12.27 30.75 12.81
N GLN A 189 -11.12 31.31 13.17
CA GLN A 189 -9.84 30.62 13.16
C GLN A 189 -9.82 29.54 14.24
N GLY A 190 -9.76 28.27 13.85
CA GLY A 190 -9.22 27.21 14.71
C GLY A 190 -10.13 26.68 15.82
N ALA A 191 -11.47 26.73 15.65
CA ALA A 191 -12.41 26.09 16.58
C ALA A 191 -13.51 25.29 15.84
N GLU A 192 -13.24 24.84 14.60
CA GLU A 192 -14.21 24.03 13.86
C GLU A 192 -14.46 22.70 14.60
N PRO A 193 -15.73 22.34 14.86
CA PRO A 193 -16.09 21.05 15.45
C PRO A 193 -15.45 19.89 14.68
N GLY A 194 -14.76 18.99 15.39
CA GLY A 194 -14.09 17.84 14.78
C GLY A 194 -12.63 18.07 14.37
N THR A 195 -12.03 19.20 14.72
CA THR A 195 -10.57 19.41 14.59
C THR A 195 -9.81 19.04 15.87
N TYR A 196 -8.53 18.68 15.71
CA TYR A 196 -7.65 18.23 16.79
C TYR A 196 -6.40 19.12 16.86
N SER A 197 -6.08 19.63 18.05
CA SER A 197 -4.91 20.49 18.30
C SER A 197 -3.64 19.70 18.66
N GLU A 198 -3.79 18.44 19.06
CA GLU A 198 -2.69 17.51 19.33
C GLU A 198 -2.97 16.17 18.62
N VAL A 199 -1.92 15.38 18.38
CA VAL A 199 -2.06 13.99 17.94
C VAL A 199 -2.76 13.23 19.06
N THR A 200 -3.91 12.62 18.76
CA THR A 200 -4.82 12.12 19.81
C THR A 200 -5.32 10.72 19.48
N ALA A 201 -5.42 9.86 20.50
CA ALA A 201 -6.15 8.60 20.44
C ALA A 201 -7.49 8.77 21.18
N ARG A 202 -8.60 8.35 20.56
CA ARG A 202 -9.95 8.38 21.16
C ARG A 202 -10.65 7.04 21.02
N PRO A 203 -11.50 6.64 21.98
CA PRO A 203 -12.38 5.49 21.81
C PRO A 203 -13.25 5.65 20.56
N GLY A 204 -13.40 4.59 19.77
CA GLY A 204 -14.27 4.57 18.61
C GLY A 204 -15.74 4.66 19.00
N ALA A 205 -16.56 5.25 18.13
CA ALA A 205 -18.00 5.33 18.34
C ALA A 205 -18.60 3.92 18.44
N GLY A 206 -19.48 3.69 19.43
CA GLY A 206 -20.22 2.42 19.59
C GLY A 206 -19.43 1.26 20.20
N GLY A 207 -18.36 1.52 20.96
CA GLY A 207 -17.54 0.47 21.57
C GLY A 207 -16.55 -0.19 20.62
N GLY A 208 -16.36 0.38 19.42
CA GLY A 208 -15.22 0.06 18.56
C GLY A 208 -13.90 0.47 19.22
N GLY A 209 -12.80 -0.16 18.82
CA GLY A 209 -11.46 0.10 19.34
C GLY A 209 -10.98 1.56 19.17
N TRP A 210 -9.69 1.79 19.39
CA TRP A 210 -9.14 3.15 19.34
C TRP A 210 -9.14 3.74 17.92
N THR A 211 -9.40 5.04 17.83
CA THR A 211 -9.24 5.85 16.62
C THR A 211 -8.15 6.89 16.87
N TYR A 212 -7.31 7.10 15.87
CA TYR A 212 -6.13 7.95 15.99
C TYR A 212 -6.24 9.11 15.03
N HIS A 213 -5.94 10.31 15.51
CA HIS A 213 -6.16 11.55 14.78
C HIS A 213 -4.89 12.39 14.76
N PRO A 214 -4.39 12.81 13.59
CA PRO A 214 -3.31 13.79 13.49
C PRO A 214 -3.81 15.19 13.90
N ILE A 215 -2.89 16.13 14.04
CA ILE A 215 -3.23 17.54 14.27
C ILE A 215 -3.93 18.08 13.02
N THR A 216 -5.17 18.52 13.14
CA THR A 216 -5.95 19.12 12.03
C THR A 216 -6.29 20.58 12.27
N ASN A 217 -6.16 21.05 13.51
CA ASN A 217 -6.39 22.43 13.87
C ASN A 217 -5.31 23.34 13.30
N ARG A 218 -5.70 24.24 12.38
CA ARG A 218 -4.75 25.13 11.69
C ARG A 218 -4.08 26.13 12.64
N ALA A 219 -4.81 26.69 13.60
CA ALA A 219 -4.23 27.63 14.57
C ALA A 219 -3.18 26.94 15.45
N ALA A 220 -3.46 25.71 15.89
CA ALA A 220 -2.50 24.90 16.63
C ALA A 220 -1.24 24.60 15.80
N MET A 221 -1.39 24.23 14.52
CA MET A 221 -0.25 24.02 13.61
C MET A 221 0.55 25.30 13.35
N GLN A 222 -0.08 26.47 13.32
CA GLN A 222 0.63 27.75 13.14
C GLN A 222 1.40 28.17 14.39
N ALA A 223 0.81 27.93 15.58
CA ALA A 223 1.45 28.26 16.86
C ALA A 223 2.61 27.31 17.17
N ASP A 224 2.43 26.02 16.91
CA ASP A 224 3.39 24.96 17.15
C ASP A 224 3.39 24.01 15.94
N PRO A 225 4.28 24.20 14.95
CA PRO A 225 4.31 23.42 13.71
C PRO A 225 4.60 21.93 13.94
N PRO A 226 3.93 21.01 13.21
CA PRO A 226 4.19 19.59 13.35
C PRO A 226 5.58 19.20 12.82
N ASP A 227 6.12 18.08 13.28
CA ASP A 227 7.36 17.51 12.75
C ASP A 227 7.17 16.97 11.33
N ILE A 228 6.02 16.33 11.11
CA ILE A 228 5.63 15.74 9.82
C ILE A 228 4.36 16.43 9.33
N LEU A 229 4.45 17.13 8.21
CA LEU A 229 3.33 17.79 7.56
C LEU A 229 2.78 16.93 6.42
N LEU A 230 1.55 16.45 6.58
CA LEU A 230 0.80 15.74 5.55
C LEU A 230 -0.11 16.73 4.82
N THR A 231 0.02 16.84 3.51
CA THR A 231 -0.76 17.78 2.71
C THR A 231 -0.90 17.32 1.26
N ASN A 232 -1.43 18.17 0.40
CA ASN A 232 -1.44 17.98 -1.05
C ASN A 232 -0.74 19.17 -1.72
N TYR A 233 -0.39 19.03 -3.00
CA TYR A 233 0.38 20.05 -3.71
C TYR A 233 -0.29 21.43 -3.73
N ARG A 234 -1.63 21.50 -3.87
CA ARG A 234 -2.37 22.78 -3.86
C ARG A 234 -2.29 23.46 -2.51
N MET A 235 -2.41 22.70 -1.43
CA MET A 235 -2.36 23.25 -0.07
C MET A 235 -0.94 23.65 0.31
N LEU A 236 0.08 22.92 -0.14
CA LEU A 236 1.46 23.36 0.03
C LEU A 236 1.72 24.69 -0.70
N ASP A 237 1.22 24.87 -1.92
CA ASP A 237 1.33 26.16 -2.62
C ASP A 237 0.70 27.31 -1.82
N TYR A 238 -0.49 27.09 -1.25
CA TYR A 238 -1.12 28.05 -0.35
C TYR A 238 -0.31 28.32 0.92
N LEU A 239 0.24 27.29 1.56
CA LEU A 239 1.08 27.43 2.76
C LEU A 239 2.32 28.28 2.47
N LEU A 240 2.89 28.21 1.26
CA LEU A 240 4.09 28.97 0.89
C LEU A 240 3.79 30.44 0.55
N LEU A 241 2.59 30.75 0.08
CA LEU A 241 2.25 32.07 -0.46
C LEU A 241 1.39 32.94 0.46
N ARG A 242 0.53 32.33 1.29
CA ARG A 242 -0.45 33.10 2.06
C ARG A 242 0.18 33.70 3.32
N PRO A 243 0.04 35.02 3.56
CA PRO A 243 0.57 35.65 4.77
C PRO A 243 0.02 35.04 6.07
N LYS A 244 -1.26 34.67 6.09
CA LYS A 244 -1.90 34.03 7.26
C LYS A 244 -1.30 32.66 7.61
N ASP A 245 -0.68 32.00 6.65
CA ASP A 245 -0.10 30.68 6.81
C ASP A 245 1.41 30.73 7.08
N ALA A 246 2.02 31.93 7.12
CA ALA A 246 3.46 32.12 7.24
C ALA A 246 4.05 31.64 8.58
N GLY A 247 3.25 31.63 9.65
CA GLY A 247 3.67 31.24 10.99
C GLY A 247 4.18 29.81 11.08
N ILE A 248 3.61 28.89 10.28
CA ILE A 248 4.01 27.47 10.25
C ILE A 248 5.48 27.27 9.87
N TRP A 249 6.06 28.23 9.14
CA TRP A 249 7.44 28.16 8.64
C TRP A 249 8.46 28.86 9.52
N ARG A 250 8.05 29.48 10.65
CA ARG A 250 8.92 30.34 11.48
C ARG A 250 10.23 29.66 11.88
N HIS A 251 10.18 28.38 12.24
CA HIS A 251 11.35 27.62 12.68
C HIS A 251 12.21 27.19 11.49
N ASN A 252 11.58 26.79 10.37
CA ASN A 252 12.27 26.45 9.13
C ASN A 252 12.96 27.65 8.46
N GLN A 253 12.47 28.86 8.68
CA GLN A 253 13.16 30.08 8.24
C GLN A 253 14.41 30.37 9.08
N ALA A 254 14.35 30.11 10.39
CA ALA A 254 15.49 30.30 11.29
C ALA A 254 16.55 29.20 11.14
N ASP A 255 16.14 27.95 10.92
CA ASP A 255 17.00 26.80 10.66
C ASP A 255 16.48 26.01 9.45
N PRO A 256 16.93 26.34 8.22
CA PRO A 256 16.56 25.60 7.01
C PRO A 256 16.97 24.13 7.01
N GLU A 257 17.95 23.73 7.84
CA GLU A 257 18.41 22.34 7.91
C GLU A 257 17.41 21.40 8.60
N LEU A 258 16.40 21.96 9.27
CA LEU A 258 15.31 21.22 9.88
C LEU A 258 14.55 20.38 8.86
N LEU A 259 14.17 20.98 7.72
CA LEU A 259 13.42 20.26 6.68
C LEU A 259 14.37 19.36 5.91
N ARG A 260 14.27 18.05 6.16
CA ARG A 260 15.16 17.04 5.59
C ARG A 260 14.51 16.22 4.48
N TYR A 261 13.21 15.97 4.57
CA TYR A 261 12.52 15.05 3.66
C TYR A 261 11.32 15.70 2.97
N LEU A 262 11.18 15.43 1.67
CA LEU A 262 9.98 15.71 0.90
C LEU A 262 9.56 14.44 0.16
N VAL A 263 8.40 13.90 0.54
CA VAL A 263 7.82 12.69 -0.03
C VAL A 263 6.69 13.07 -0.98
N LEU A 264 6.69 12.53 -2.19
CA LEU A 264 5.59 12.58 -3.14
C LEU A 264 5.03 11.17 -3.30
N ASP A 265 3.81 10.95 -2.80
CA ASP A 265 3.12 9.69 -2.97
C ASP A 265 2.36 9.63 -4.28
N GLU A 266 2.28 8.42 -4.86
CA GLU A 266 1.75 8.15 -6.19
C GLU A 266 2.30 9.10 -7.26
N LEU A 267 3.62 9.08 -7.42
CA LEU A 267 4.39 9.93 -8.32
C LEU A 267 3.84 9.93 -9.76
N HIS A 268 3.29 8.79 -10.22
CA HIS A 268 2.67 8.65 -11.53
C HIS A 268 1.42 9.54 -11.76
N THR A 269 0.85 10.13 -10.70
CA THR A 269 -0.28 11.07 -10.81
C THR A 269 0.17 12.49 -11.13
N TYR A 270 1.47 12.77 -11.12
CA TYR A 270 2.04 14.09 -11.42
C TYR A 270 2.60 14.12 -12.84
N ASP A 271 1.73 13.98 -13.84
CA ASP A 271 2.11 14.05 -15.25
C ASP A 271 1.61 15.34 -15.92
N GLY A 272 2.07 15.57 -17.15
CA GLY A 272 1.68 16.71 -17.98
C GLY A 272 1.76 18.07 -17.26
N ALA A 273 0.67 18.84 -17.33
CA ALA A 273 0.57 20.16 -16.71
C ALA A 273 0.66 20.10 -15.17
N GLN A 274 0.06 19.09 -14.54
CA GLN A 274 0.11 18.93 -13.09
C GLN A 274 1.54 18.66 -12.60
N GLY A 275 2.30 17.83 -13.33
CA GLY A 275 3.72 17.59 -13.05
C GLY A 275 4.55 18.87 -13.10
N ALA A 276 4.33 19.71 -14.13
CA ALA A 276 5.02 21.00 -14.26
C ALA A 276 4.73 21.95 -13.09
N ASP A 277 3.46 22.05 -12.65
CA ASP A 277 3.07 22.86 -11.50
C ASP A 277 3.77 22.40 -10.21
N VAL A 278 3.83 21.09 -9.98
CA VAL A 278 4.52 20.52 -8.81
C VAL A 278 6.03 20.75 -8.89
N ALA A 279 6.62 20.67 -10.09
CA ALA A 279 8.03 20.97 -10.29
C ALA A 279 8.36 22.44 -9.91
N CYS A 280 7.50 23.39 -10.31
CA CYS A 280 7.63 24.80 -9.93
C CYS A 280 7.40 25.02 -8.43
N LEU A 281 6.47 24.28 -7.83
CA LEU A 281 6.20 24.31 -6.39
C LEU A 281 7.42 23.86 -5.57
N ILE A 282 8.07 22.77 -5.96
CA ILE A 282 9.28 22.26 -5.29
C ILE A 282 10.42 23.29 -5.38
N ARG A 283 10.63 23.89 -6.55
CA ARG A 283 11.62 24.97 -6.73
C ARG A 283 11.33 26.16 -5.82
N ARG A 284 10.06 26.55 -5.69
CA ARG A 284 9.62 27.63 -4.80
C ARG A 284 9.85 27.29 -3.33
N LEU A 285 9.59 26.06 -2.92
CA LEU A 285 9.88 25.57 -1.57
C LEU A 285 11.39 25.68 -1.27
N LYS A 286 12.23 25.14 -2.15
CA LYS A 286 13.70 25.21 -2.01
C LYS A 286 14.19 26.65 -1.98
N SER A 287 13.71 27.49 -2.88
CA SER A 287 14.07 28.91 -2.97
C SER A 287 13.67 29.69 -1.71
N ARG A 288 12.46 29.45 -1.15
CA ARG A 288 11.99 30.10 0.08
C ARG A 288 12.94 29.93 1.26
N PHE A 289 13.58 28.77 1.34
CA PHE A 289 14.50 28.42 2.43
C PHE A 289 15.98 28.44 2.00
N ALA A 290 16.28 29.00 0.82
CA ALA A 290 17.62 29.04 0.24
C ALA A 290 18.35 27.68 0.27
N MET A 291 17.61 26.59 0.01
CA MET A 291 18.13 25.23 0.10
C MET A 291 19.06 24.92 -1.08
N PRO A 292 20.34 24.58 -0.85
CA PRO A 292 21.23 24.08 -1.88
C PRO A 292 20.77 22.70 -2.37
N ARG A 293 21.18 22.37 -3.60
CA ARG A 293 20.94 21.07 -4.22
C ARG A 293 21.45 19.93 -3.32
N GLY A 294 20.60 18.92 -3.14
CA GLY A 294 20.83 17.73 -2.34
C GLY A 294 20.62 17.92 -0.83
N GLN A 295 20.30 19.11 -0.32
CA GLN A 295 19.94 19.25 1.10
C GLN A 295 18.65 18.51 1.43
N LEU A 296 17.65 18.67 0.56
CA LEU A 296 16.34 18.05 0.67
C LEU A 296 16.38 16.65 0.07
N CYS A 297 16.13 15.64 0.90
CA CYS A 297 16.03 14.25 0.48
C CYS A 297 14.65 14.00 -0.11
N MET A 298 14.62 13.70 -1.41
CA MET A 298 13.40 13.52 -2.17
C MET A 298 13.01 12.04 -2.19
N VAL A 299 11.75 11.75 -1.85
CA VAL A 299 11.21 10.39 -1.93
C VAL A 299 10.02 10.38 -2.85
N GLY A 300 10.03 9.50 -3.86
CA GLY A 300 8.88 9.30 -4.74
C GLY A 300 8.39 7.87 -4.63
N THR A 301 7.11 7.64 -4.43
CA THR A 301 6.51 6.29 -4.46
C THR A 301 5.58 6.18 -5.65
N SER A 302 5.62 5.07 -6.40
CA SER A 302 4.71 4.82 -7.51
C SER A 302 4.31 3.35 -7.57
N ALA A 303 3.05 3.09 -7.95
CA ALA A 303 2.55 1.74 -8.20
C ALA A 303 3.25 1.01 -9.36
N THR A 304 3.73 1.77 -10.34
CA THR A 304 4.40 1.25 -11.54
C THR A 304 5.51 2.20 -11.98
N VAL A 305 6.57 1.66 -12.58
CA VAL A 305 7.44 2.44 -13.48
C VAL A 305 6.56 2.79 -14.68
N ALA A 306 6.43 4.06 -15.03
CA ALA A 306 5.59 4.48 -16.15
C ALA A 306 6.07 3.82 -17.45
N GLY A 307 5.47 2.67 -17.79
CA GLY A 307 5.47 2.13 -19.13
C GLY A 307 4.40 2.89 -19.90
N GLY A 308 4.71 4.12 -20.31
CA GLY A 308 3.94 4.73 -21.39
C GLY A 308 4.17 3.90 -22.65
N ASP A 309 3.11 3.68 -23.43
CA ASP A 309 3.06 2.97 -24.72
C ASP A 309 3.93 3.61 -25.82
N ASP A 310 4.91 4.44 -25.45
CA ASP A 310 5.91 4.95 -26.37
C ASP A 310 6.90 3.83 -26.67
N GLU A 311 6.91 3.37 -27.92
CA GLU A 311 7.95 2.57 -28.62
C GLU A 311 9.32 3.30 -28.68
N THR A 312 9.67 4.05 -27.63
CA THR A 312 10.98 4.66 -27.48
C THR A 312 11.93 3.63 -26.87
N THR A 313 13.11 3.49 -27.48
CA THR A 313 14.19 2.56 -27.13
C THR A 313 14.85 2.79 -25.76
N LEU A 314 14.26 3.64 -24.91
CA LEU A 314 14.79 4.01 -23.60
C LEU A 314 14.23 3.13 -22.48
N ASP A 315 15.12 2.69 -21.59
CA ASP A 315 14.78 1.93 -20.38
C ASP A 315 13.73 2.70 -19.53
N PRO A 316 12.59 2.08 -19.15
CA PRO A 316 11.60 2.68 -18.26
C PRO A 316 12.19 3.26 -16.97
N VAL A 317 13.23 2.64 -16.41
CA VAL A 317 13.91 3.14 -15.20
C VAL A 317 14.60 4.47 -15.50
N HIS A 318 15.29 4.56 -16.64
CA HIS A 318 15.97 5.78 -17.06
C HIS A 318 15.00 6.95 -17.29
N ARG A 319 13.85 6.70 -17.95
CA ARG A 319 12.80 7.72 -18.14
C ARG A 319 12.27 8.23 -16.81
N LEU A 320 12.08 7.34 -15.84
CA LEU A 320 11.66 7.72 -14.49
C LEU A 320 12.73 8.59 -13.78
N CYS A 321 14.01 8.23 -13.90
CA CYS A 321 15.11 9.02 -13.36
C CYS A 321 15.18 10.43 -13.96
N GLU A 322 15.00 10.57 -15.27
CA GLU A 322 14.98 11.86 -15.98
C GLU A 322 13.79 12.72 -15.53
N PHE A 323 12.59 12.14 -15.51
CA PHE A 323 11.39 12.80 -15.02
C PHE A 323 11.56 13.27 -13.57
N ALA A 324 12.02 12.38 -12.67
CA ALA A 324 12.21 12.71 -11.27
C ALA A 324 13.31 13.76 -11.07
N SER A 325 14.40 13.70 -11.84
CA SER A 325 15.46 14.71 -11.78
C SER A 325 14.94 16.10 -12.13
N THR A 326 14.07 16.17 -13.15
CA THR A 326 13.42 17.42 -13.59
C THR A 326 12.39 17.92 -12.57
N LEU A 327 11.54 17.01 -12.08
CA LEU A 327 10.49 17.33 -11.10
C LEU A 327 11.11 17.84 -9.80
N PHE A 328 12.11 17.12 -9.29
CA PHE A 328 12.72 17.38 -7.99
C PHE A 328 13.80 18.44 -8.01
N GLU A 329 14.31 18.82 -9.19
CA GLU A 329 15.51 19.66 -9.30
C GLU A 329 16.69 19.05 -8.53
N GLU A 330 16.84 17.73 -8.64
CA GLU A 330 17.88 16.93 -8.00
C GLU A 330 18.46 15.94 -9.02
N LEU A 331 19.67 15.42 -8.78
CA LEU A 331 20.19 14.34 -9.63
C LEU A 331 19.62 13.03 -9.09
N VAL A 332 18.84 12.33 -9.91
CA VAL A 332 18.31 11.00 -9.61
C VAL A 332 18.92 10.02 -10.62
N THR A 333 19.67 9.06 -10.12
CA THR A 333 20.30 7.98 -10.90
C THR A 333 19.56 6.67 -10.71
N ASP A 334 19.86 5.67 -11.54
CA ASP A 334 19.20 4.36 -11.48
C ASP A 334 19.39 3.66 -10.12
N GLU A 335 20.49 3.94 -9.40
CA GLU A 335 20.72 3.46 -8.03
C GLU A 335 19.70 3.98 -7.01
N ALA A 336 19.03 5.10 -7.32
CA ALA A 336 17.95 5.64 -6.50
C ALA A 336 16.62 4.91 -6.70
N VAL A 337 16.49 4.12 -7.77
CA VAL A 337 15.25 3.40 -8.08
C VAL A 337 15.26 2.04 -7.40
N ILE A 338 14.34 1.87 -6.48
CA ILE A 338 14.07 0.62 -5.79
C ILE A 338 12.81 0.00 -6.40
N GLN A 339 12.97 -1.20 -6.93
CA GLN A 339 11.88 -2.04 -7.43
C GLN A 339 11.50 -3.11 -6.41
N GLU A 340 10.34 -3.71 -6.60
CA GLU A 340 9.91 -4.84 -5.78
C GLU A 340 10.78 -6.08 -6.04
N ASP A 341 11.18 -6.78 -4.98
CA ASP A 341 11.73 -8.13 -5.06
C ASP A 341 10.61 -9.11 -4.69
N ARG A 342 10.28 -10.02 -5.61
CA ARG A 342 9.33 -11.10 -5.39
C ARG A 342 10.04 -12.44 -5.47
N TYR A 343 9.55 -13.40 -4.70
CA TYR A 343 9.98 -14.79 -4.87
C TYR A 343 9.66 -15.27 -6.29
N ARG A 344 10.58 -16.05 -6.88
CA ARG A 344 10.35 -16.78 -8.13
C ARG A 344 9.43 -17.97 -7.89
N VAL A 345 8.85 -18.51 -8.95
CA VAL A 345 7.91 -19.64 -8.86
C VAL A 345 8.57 -20.83 -8.17
N ASP A 346 9.79 -21.16 -8.56
CA ASP A 346 10.61 -22.26 -8.00
C ASP A 346 10.94 -22.08 -6.51
N GLU A 347 11.01 -20.85 -6.02
CA GLU A 347 11.25 -20.56 -4.60
C GLU A 347 9.98 -20.70 -3.73
N VAL A 348 8.81 -20.48 -4.35
CA VAL A 348 7.50 -20.57 -3.68
C VAL A 348 7.02 -22.01 -3.60
N VAL A 349 7.07 -22.73 -4.73
CA VAL A 349 6.53 -24.09 -4.82
C VAL A 349 7.43 -25.10 -4.11
N ARG A 350 6.88 -26.29 -3.86
CA ARG A 350 7.60 -27.41 -3.23
C ARG A 350 7.60 -28.62 -4.16
N THR A 351 8.71 -29.35 -4.16
CA THR A 351 8.96 -30.44 -5.11
C THR A 351 9.45 -31.68 -4.36
N PRO A 352 8.96 -32.90 -4.67
CA PRO A 352 7.92 -33.19 -5.67
C PRO A 352 6.55 -32.61 -5.26
N ALA A 353 5.69 -32.32 -6.25
CA ALA A 353 4.30 -31.95 -5.95
C ALA A 353 3.57 -33.12 -5.28
N LEU A 354 2.50 -32.82 -4.53
CA LEU A 354 1.63 -33.87 -3.98
C LEU A 354 1.03 -34.71 -5.11
N GLU A 355 0.97 -36.02 -4.89
CA GLU A 355 0.12 -36.90 -5.68
C GLU A 355 -1.34 -36.63 -5.31
N VAL A 356 -2.16 -36.39 -6.33
CA VAL A 356 -3.59 -36.09 -6.16
C VAL A 356 -4.36 -37.15 -6.93
N ASP A 357 -4.98 -38.07 -6.19
CA ASP A 357 -5.67 -39.24 -6.75
C ASP A 357 -6.92 -38.86 -7.55
N ALA A 358 -7.70 -37.89 -7.04
CA ALA A 358 -8.90 -37.39 -7.69
C ALA A 358 -9.15 -35.92 -7.32
N LEU A 359 -9.57 -35.11 -8.30
CA LEU A 359 -10.06 -33.76 -8.04
C LEU A 359 -11.58 -33.80 -7.76
N PRO A 360 -12.09 -32.93 -6.87
CA PRO A 360 -13.54 -32.85 -6.62
C PRO A 360 -14.29 -32.42 -7.88
N SER A 361 -15.58 -32.75 -7.95
CA SER A 361 -16.42 -32.33 -9.08
C SER A 361 -16.71 -30.83 -9.05
N ALA A 362 -17.02 -30.24 -10.21
CA ALA A 362 -17.39 -28.82 -10.28
C ALA A 362 -18.58 -28.47 -9.38
N GLY A 363 -19.58 -29.36 -9.30
CA GLY A 363 -20.74 -29.20 -8.42
C GLY A 363 -20.38 -29.19 -6.94
N ASP A 364 -19.39 -30.00 -6.52
CA ASP A 364 -18.89 -29.96 -5.14
C ASP A 364 -18.22 -28.61 -4.80
N CYS A 365 -17.68 -27.92 -5.81
CA CYS A 365 -17.05 -26.63 -5.65
C CYS A 365 -18.03 -25.44 -5.71
N GLU A 366 -19.32 -25.65 -5.94
CA GLU A 366 -20.28 -24.54 -5.97
C GLU A 366 -20.51 -23.95 -4.56
N PRO A 367 -20.58 -22.61 -4.42
CA PRO A 367 -20.93 -21.99 -3.15
C PRO A 367 -22.35 -22.36 -2.72
N ARG A 368 -22.52 -22.76 -1.46
CA ARG A 368 -23.85 -23.11 -0.92
C ARG A 368 -24.65 -21.84 -0.58
N PRO A 369 -25.99 -21.90 -0.52
CA PRO A 369 -26.80 -20.77 -0.10
C PRO A 369 -26.37 -20.25 1.28
N ARG A 370 -26.12 -18.94 1.37
CA ARG A 370 -25.64 -18.22 2.59
C ARG A 370 -24.26 -18.66 3.08
N GLU A 371 -23.49 -19.37 2.28
CA GLU A 371 -22.10 -19.71 2.61
C GLU A 371 -21.20 -18.49 2.46
N GLY A 372 -20.63 -18.04 3.59
CA GLY A 372 -19.62 -17.00 3.59
C GLY A 372 -18.29 -17.49 3.01
N ALA A 373 -17.44 -16.54 2.59
CA ALA A 373 -16.15 -16.88 1.98
C ALA A 373 -15.24 -17.73 2.89
N TRP A 374 -15.28 -17.50 4.20
CA TRP A 374 -14.55 -18.31 5.18
C TRP A 374 -15.01 -19.76 5.20
N GLN A 375 -16.33 -19.98 5.30
CA GLN A 375 -16.94 -21.31 5.34
C GLN A 375 -16.68 -22.07 4.03
N TYR A 376 -16.78 -21.36 2.90
CA TYR A 376 -16.43 -21.90 1.59
C TYR A 376 -14.96 -22.34 1.54
N ALA A 377 -14.02 -21.51 1.99
CA ALA A 377 -12.59 -21.83 1.99
C ALA A 377 -12.28 -23.06 2.86
N VAL A 378 -12.87 -23.16 4.06
CA VAL A 378 -12.71 -24.33 4.94
C VAL A 378 -13.23 -25.60 4.27
N ARG A 379 -14.39 -25.54 3.62
CA ARG A 379 -14.96 -26.67 2.89
C ARG A 379 -14.12 -27.07 1.68
N MET A 380 -13.64 -26.10 0.90
CA MET A 380 -12.78 -26.36 -0.26
C MET A 380 -11.47 -27.02 0.18
N ALA A 381 -10.81 -26.53 1.22
CA ALA A 381 -9.59 -27.15 1.72
C ALA A 381 -9.82 -28.64 2.04
N ALA A 382 -10.89 -28.98 2.75
CA ALA A 382 -11.21 -30.37 3.06
C ALA A 382 -11.51 -31.23 1.80
N LEU A 383 -12.22 -30.68 0.82
CA LEU A 383 -12.55 -31.38 -0.43
C LEU A 383 -11.31 -31.69 -1.29
N PHE A 384 -10.31 -30.81 -1.26
CA PHE A 384 -9.05 -31.02 -1.96
C PHE A 384 -8.01 -31.78 -1.10
N ALA A 385 -8.42 -32.44 -0.02
CA ALA A 385 -7.53 -33.14 0.92
C ALA A 385 -6.45 -32.25 1.57
N GLY A 386 -6.78 -30.97 1.77
CA GLY A 386 -5.99 -30.02 2.54
C GLY A 386 -6.26 -30.06 4.04
N PRO A 387 -5.65 -29.13 4.81
CA PRO A 387 -5.78 -29.09 6.26
C PRO A 387 -7.21 -28.78 6.71
N ARG A 388 -7.67 -29.50 7.75
CA ARG A 388 -9.00 -29.28 8.35
C ARG A 388 -8.95 -28.15 9.37
N PHE A 389 -10.01 -27.36 9.42
CA PHE A 389 -10.19 -26.34 10.45
C PHE A 389 -11.06 -26.89 11.60
N PRO A 390 -10.73 -26.60 12.88
CA PRO A 390 -9.52 -25.94 13.35
C PRO A 390 -8.31 -26.89 13.31
N ILE A 391 -7.10 -26.32 13.41
CA ILE A 391 -5.85 -27.09 13.49
C ILE A 391 -5.11 -26.71 14.78
N ALA A 392 -4.68 -27.73 15.53
CA ALA A 392 -3.87 -27.54 16.73
C ALA A 392 -2.40 -27.22 16.37
N ALA A 393 -1.69 -26.54 17.27
CA ALA A 393 -0.28 -26.21 17.04
C ALA A 393 0.64 -27.46 17.01
N ASP A 394 0.20 -28.55 17.63
CA ASP A 394 0.87 -29.86 17.72
C ASP A 394 0.26 -30.92 16.79
N ASP A 395 -0.58 -30.52 15.83
CA ASP A 395 -1.20 -31.43 14.87
C ASP A 395 -0.14 -32.25 14.11
N PRO A 396 -0.28 -33.59 14.02
CA PRO A 396 0.71 -34.46 13.39
C PRO A 396 0.84 -34.24 11.86
N GLY A 397 -0.07 -33.50 11.23
CA GLY A 397 0.00 -33.11 9.82
C GLY A 397 1.01 -31.99 9.54
N TRP A 398 1.42 -31.20 10.55
CA TRP A 398 2.36 -30.09 10.36
C TRP A 398 3.67 -30.47 9.67
N PRO A 399 4.39 -31.55 10.07
CA PRO A 399 5.60 -31.99 9.39
C PRO A 399 5.38 -32.35 7.92
N GLN A 400 4.16 -32.78 7.54
CA GLN A 400 3.82 -33.16 6.17
C GLN A 400 3.64 -31.92 5.29
N TRP A 401 2.94 -30.90 5.78
CA TRP A 401 2.67 -29.68 5.00
C TRP A 401 3.83 -28.68 5.06
N ALA A 402 4.48 -28.56 6.22
CA ALA A 402 5.47 -27.54 6.53
C ALA A 402 6.80 -28.18 6.98
N PRO A 403 7.76 -28.44 6.08
CA PRO A 403 9.06 -29.01 6.44
C PRO A 403 9.85 -28.18 7.47
N ARG A 404 9.53 -26.89 7.59
CA ARG A 404 10.12 -25.96 8.56
C ARG A 404 9.32 -25.86 9.87
N TYR A 405 8.38 -26.76 10.11
CA TYR A 405 7.49 -26.74 11.29
C TYR A 405 8.24 -26.53 12.60
N ALA A 406 9.37 -27.23 12.82
CA ALA A 406 10.15 -27.08 14.05
C ALA A 406 10.56 -25.63 14.34
N SER A 407 10.89 -24.85 13.31
CA SER A 407 11.22 -23.42 13.43
C SER A 407 10.00 -22.51 13.56
N LEU A 408 8.85 -22.94 13.05
CA LEU A 408 7.60 -22.17 13.04
C LEU A 408 6.76 -22.39 14.31
N ARG A 409 6.96 -23.52 15.02
CA ARG A 409 6.13 -23.92 16.16
C ARG A 409 5.91 -22.82 17.21
N PRO A 410 6.95 -22.09 17.69
CA PRO A 410 6.73 -21.04 18.68
C PRO A 410 5.80 -19.92 18.17
N GLN A 411 5.85 -19.62 16.87
CA GLN A 411 5.02 -18.60 16.24
C GLN A 411 3.58 -19.09 16.07
N LEU A 412 3.41 -20.38 15.73
CA LEU A 412 2.09 -21.01 15.57
C LEU A 412 1.31 -21.08 16.89
N GLU A 413 2.00 -21.27 18.01
CA GLU A 413 1.41 -21.27 19.36
C GLU A 413 0.83 -19.90 19.74
N ALA A 414 1.37 -18.80 19.20
CA ALA A 414 0.90 -17.44 19.45
C ALA A 414 -0.31 -17.01 18.57
N LEU A 415 -0.61 -17.75 17.51
CA LEU A 415 -1.72 -17.44 16.60
C LEU A 415 -3.06 -17.94 17.17
N ASP A 416 -4.17 -17.43 16.65
CA ASP A 416 -5.49 -18.04 16.85
C ASP A 416 -5.69 -19.23 15.89
N ASP A 417 -6.82 -19.95 16.03
CA ASP A 417 -7.11 -21.11 15.18
C ASP A 417 -7.17 -20.73 13.69
N ALA A 418 -7.69 -19.54 13.38
CA ALA A 418 -7.79 -19.04 12.02
C ALA A 418 -6.40 -18.75 11.41
N GLY A 419 -5.52 -18.10 12.18
CA GLY A 419 -4.14 -17.83 11.79
C GLY A 419 -3.34 -19.10 11.59
N ARG A 420 -3.42 -20.06 12.53
CA ARG A 420 -2.77 -21.37 12.38
C ARG A 420 -3.23 -22.11 11.13
N TRP A 421 -4.54 -22.18 10.91
CA TRP A 421 -5.09 -22.85 9.72
C TRP A 421 -4.70 -22.14 8.43
N GLY A 422 -4.66 -20.80 8.42
CA GLY A 422 -4.17 -20.02 7.28
C GLY A 422 -2.71 -20.35 6.91
N VAL A 423 -1.83 -20.51 7.91
CA VAL A 423 -0.43 -20.92 7.69
C VAL A 423 -0.37 -22.34 7.14
N ALA A 424 -1.12 -23.29 7.74
CA ALA A 424 -1.17 -24.67 7.26
C ALA A 424 -1.67 -24.76 5.81
N LEU A 425 -2.75 -24.04 5.48
CA LEU A 425 -3.31 -23.99 4.14
C LEU A 425 -2.32 -23.40 3.14
N GLY A 426 -1.62 -22.33 3.51
CA GLY A 426 -0.61 -21.69 2.68
C GLY A 426 0.59 -22.59 2.38
N GLU A 427 1.07 -23.35 3.37
CA GLU A 427 2.14 -24.33 3.15
C GLU A 427 1.66 -25.50 2.29
N TRP A 428 0.49 -26.07 2.57
CA TRP A 428 -0.11 -27.14 1.76
C TRP A 428 -0.30 -26.73 0.29
N LEU A 429 -0.80 -25.52 0.02
CA LEU A 429 -0.99 -25.01 -1.34
C LEU A 429 0.30 -25.02 -2.17
N ARG A 430 1.46 -24.77 -1.55
CA ARG A 430 2.76 -24.75 -2.26
C ARG A 430 3.15 -26.11 -2.83
N TRP A 431 2.62 -27.19 -2.25
CA TRP A 431 2.80 -28.56 -2.76
C TRP A 431 1.73 -28.96 -3.78
N HIS A 432 0.61 -28.24 -3.85
CA HIS A 432 -0.54 -28.65 -4.64
C HIS A 432 -0.37 -28.37 -6.15
N PRO A 433 -0.52 -29.37 -7.05
CA PRO A 433 -0.18 -29.23 -8.46
C PRO A 433 -1.00 -28.15 -9.20
N LEU A 434 -2.29 -27.97 -8.85
CA LEU A 434 -3.10 -26.90 -9.45
C LEU A 434 -2.58 -25.51 -9.10
N PHE A 435 -2.12 -25.30 -7.86
CA PHE A 435 -1.55 -24.02 -7.44
C PHE A 435 -0.23 -23.75 -8.17
N GLN A 436 0.64 -24.76 -8.29
CA GLN A 436 1.90 -24.63 -9.01
C GLN A 436 1.68 -24.26 -10.49
N ARG A 437 0.73 -24.92 -11.17
CA ARG A 437 0.38 -24.61 -12.57
C ARG A 437 -0.24 -23.22 -12.73
N LEU A 438 -1.14 -22.83 -11.82
CA LEU A 438 -1.76 -21.52 -11.86
C LEU A 438 -0.73 -20.40 -11.62
N LEU A 439 0.18 -20.61 -10.67
CA LEU A 439 1.26 -19.67 -10.39
C LEU A 439 2.23 -19.56 -11.58
N ALA A 440 2.57 -20.68 -12.22
CA ALA A 440 3.40 -20.70 -13.42
C ALA A 440 2.72 -20.01 -14.61
N ALA A 441 1.43 -20.28 -14.85
CA ALA A 441 0.66 -19.72 -15.95
C ALA A 441 0.42 -18.20 -15.82
N THR A 442 0.52 -17.64 -14.60
CA THR A 442 0.32 -16.22 -14.32
C THR A 442 1.59 -15.50 -13.85
N ALA A 443 2.76 -16.13 -14.03
CA ALA A 443 4.03 -15.64 -13.50
C ALA A 443 4.46 -14.29 -14.10
N GLU A 444 4.24 -14.11 -15.41
CA GLU A 444 4.67 -12.94 -16.19
C GLU A 444 3.55 -11.92 -16.39
N ALA A 445 2.31 -12.37 -16.64
CA ALA A 445 1.18 -11.49 -16.94
C ALA A 445 -0.14 -12.03 -16.38
N PRO A 446 -1.16 -11.17 -16.17
CA PRO A 446 -2.53 -11.62 -15.92
C PRO A 446 -2.99 -12.57 -17.03
N GLY A 447 -3.58 -13.70 -16.66
CA GLY A 447 -4.13 -14.65 -17.61
C GLY A 447 -5.64 -14.47 -17.77
N HIS A 448 -6.14 -14.53 -19.01
CA HIS A 448 -7.57 -14.59 -19.25
C HIS A 448 -8.13 -15.90 -18.67
N TRP A 449 -9.21 -15.83 -17.88
CA TRP A 449 -9.72 -16.98 -17.13
C TRP A 449 -9.99 -18.23 -17.97
N LEU A 450 -10.64 -18.08 -19.13
CA LEU A 450 -10.91 -19.21 -20.04
C LEU A 450 -9.63 -19.83 -20.61
N ALA A 451 -8.58 -19.03 -20.84
CA ALA A 451 -7.31 -19.52 -21.33
C ALA A 451 -6.58 -20.31 -20.24
N LEU A 452 -6.62 -19.81 -19.00
CA LEU A 452 -6.07 -20.53 -17.84
C LEU A 452 -6.76 -21.88 -17.63
N LEU A 453 -8.10 -21.93 -17.71
CA LEU A 453 -8.84 -23.19 -17.60
C LEU A 453 -8.43 -24.22 -18.66
N ARG A 454 -8.12 -23.79 -19.88
CA ARG A 454 -7.63 -24.69 -20.95
C ARG A 454 -6.18 -25.14 -20.73
N ALA A 455 -5.37 -24.33 -20.04
CA ALA A 455 -3.94 -24.60 -19.80
C ALA A 455 -3.65 -25.41 -18.53
N LEU A 456 -4.58 -25.41 -17.56
CA LEU A 456 -4.42 -26.10 -16.26
C LEU A 456 -4.45 -27.66 -16.29
N PRO A 457 -5.15 -28.36 -17.21
CA PRO A 457 -5.11 -29.81 -17.29
C PRO A 457 -3.74 -30.29 -17.77
N GLY A 458 -3.09 -31.13 -16.96
CA GLY A 458 -1.84 -31.80 -17.32
C GLY A 458 -2.09 -32.94 -18.31
N ARG A 459 -1.02 -33.43 -18.93
CA ARG A 459 -1.00 -34.62 -19.81
C ARG A 459 -1.50 -35.86 -19.06
N GLY A 460 -2.82 -36.01 -18.98
CA GLY A 460 -3.55 -37.15 -18.46
C GLY A 460 -4.96 -37.03 -19.04
N ARG A 461 -5.13 -37.54 -20.26
CA ARG A 461 -6.43 -37.55 -20.96
C ARG A 461 -7.47 -38.26 -20.09
N ALA A 462 -8.45 -37.54 -19.60
CA ALA A 462 -9.88 -37.82 -19.82
C ALA A 462 -10.71 -36.63 -19.30
N ASP A 463 -11.68 -36.21 -20.10
CA ASP A 463 -12.80 -35.33 -19.74
C ASP A 463 -12.55 -33.88 -19.33
N LEU A 464 -12.31 -33.05 -20.35
CA LEU A 464 -12.93 -31.71 -20.42
C LEU A 464 -14.19 -31.68 -21.30
N ARG A 465 -14.71 -32.83 -21.75
CA ARG A 465 -15.98 -32.90 -22.52
C ARG A 465 -17.23 -32.78 -21.64
N GLY A 466 -17.07 -32.73 -20.32
CA GLY A 466 -18.19 -32.58 -19.36
C GLY A 466 -18.36 -31.17 -18.77
N LEU A 467 -17.46 -30.22 -19.06
CA LEU A 467 -17.67 -28.82 -18.69
C LEU A 467 -18.46 -28.15 -19.80
N GLY A 468 -19.79 -28.25 -19.71
CA GLY A 468 -20.68 -27.39 -20.47
C GLY A 468 -20.40 -25.94 -20.12
N LEU A 469 -19.54 -25.31 -20.91
CA LEU A 469 -19.46 -23.88 -21.14
C LEU A 469 -20.07 -23.59 -22.51
#